data_AF-A0A7R9T175-F1
#
_entry.id   AF-A0A7R9T175-F1
#
_cell.length_a   1.000
_cell.length_b   1.000
_cell.length_c   1.000
_cell.angle_alpha   90.00
_cell.angle_beta   90.00
_cell.angle_gamma   90.00
#
_symmetry.space_group_name_H-M   'P 1'
#
loop_
_entity.id
_entity.type
_entity.pdbx_description
1 polymer ?
#
loop_
_entity_poly.entity_id
_entity_poly.type
_entity_poly.pdbx_seq_one_letter_code
_entity_poly.pdbx_strand_id
1 'polypeptide(L)'
;AFGRVKWLEPVDVRGLDLDKIVSFEQACLCLYPEDQGIEPPEEGEGLKKRAEVTLYGILPKKSGTAAKEKYREKIVKQTEKAGAELVEYNPDTGIWKFILQL
;
A
#
# COMPACT_ATOMS: atom_id res chain seq x y z
N ALA A 1 -2.78 9.94 9.71
CA ALA A 1 -2.04 9.49 8.51
C ALA A 1 -2.60 8.15 8.07
N PHE A 2 -2.75 7.92 6.77
CA PHE A 2 -3.33 6.69 6.20
C PHE A 2 -2.28 5.62 5.88
N GLY A 3 -1.07 6.04 5.51
CA GLY A 3 0.02 5.13 5.18
C GLY A 3 1.31 5.87 4.83
N ARG A 4 2.25 5.11 4.30
CA ARG A 4 3.46 5.60 3.62
C ARG A 4 3.86 4.61 2.52
N VAL A 5 4.60 5.11 1.55
CA VAL A 5 5.22 4.30 0.50
C VAL A 5 6.71 4.64 0.45
N LYS A 6 7.54 3.62 0.28
CA LYS A 6 8.99 3.73 0.13
C LYS A 6 9.40 2.94 -1.09
N TRP A 7 9.76 3.63 -2.16
CA TRP A 7 10.38 3.00 -3.32
C TRP A 7 11.72 2.37 -2.92
N LEU A 8 11.91 1.12 -3.33
CA LEU A 8 13.10 0.32 -3.03
C LEU A 8 14.19 0.48 -4.10
N GLU A 9 13.85 1.17 -5.18
CA GLU A 9 14.71 1.48 -6.31
C GLU A 9 14.76 3.00 -6.51
N PRO A 10 15.82 3.54 -7.14
CA PRO A 10 15.86 4.95 -7.50
C PRO A 10 14.70 5.34 -8.41
N VAL A 11 14.00 6.41 -8.02
CA VAL A 11 12.93 7.05 -8.80
C VAL A 11 13.28 8.51 -9.04
N ASP A 12 12.96 9.02 -10.23
CA ASP A 12 13.10 10.44 -10.54
C ASP A 12 11.81 11.16 -10.16
N VAL A 13 11.91 12.09 -9.22
CA VAL A 13 10.78 12.89 -8.72
C VAL A 13 10.77 14.31 -9.27
N ARG A 14 11.74 14.68 -10.12
CA ARG A 14 11.82 16.04 -10.67
C ARG A 14 10.63 16.32 -11.57
N GLY A 15 9.96 17.45 -11.34
CA GLY A 15 8.82 17.88 -12.14
C GLY A 15 7.52 17.08 -11.91
N LEU A 16 7.51 16.14 -10.97
CA LEU A 16 6.30 15.40 -10.61
C LEU A 16 5.43 16.20 -9.63
N ASP A 17 4.13 16.23 -9.88
CA ASP A 17 3.13 16.72 -8.93
C ASP A 17 2.66 15.55 -8.06
N LEU A 18 3.35 15.35 -6.93
CA LEU A 18 3.11 14.18 -6.06
C LEU A 18 1.70 14.19 -5.45
N ASP A 19 1.08 15.36 -5.27
CA ASP A 19 -0.28 15.48 -4.73
C ASP A 19 -1.33 14.90 -5.68
N LYS A 20 -1.02 14.89 -6.99
CA LYS A 20 -1.86 14.26 -8.02
C LYS A 20 -1.49 12.82 -8.30
N ILE A 21 -0.24 12.41 -8.08
CA ILE A 21 0.25 11.09 -8.46
C ILE A 21 0.08 10.07 -7.33
N VAL A 22 0.21 10.49 -6.07
CA VAL A 22 0.23 9.58 -4.92
C VAL A 22 -0.86 10.00 -3.95
N SER A 23 -1.89 9.17 -3.82
CA SER A 23 -2.93 9.40 -2.81
C SER A 23 -3.09 8.18 -1.92
N PHE A 24 -3.38 8.45 -0.64
CA PHE A 24 -3.76 7.41 0.30
C PHE A 24 -5.22 7.58 0.69
N GLU A 25 -5.96 6.49 0.57
CA GLU A 25 -7.31 6.37 1.11
C GLU A 25 -7.31 5.42 2.31
N GLN A 26 -8.49 5.21 2.89
CA GLN A 26 -8.62 4.22 3.96
C GLN A 26 -8.26 2.83 3.44
N ALA A 27 -7.18 2.27 3.98
CA ALA A 27 -6.66 0.97 3.60
C ALA A 27 -6.25 0.83 2.12
N CYS A 28 -5.86 1.94 1.47
CA CYS A 28 -5.43 1.91 0.08
C CYS A 28 -4.31 2.93 -0.20
N LEU A 29 -3.38 2.55 -1.08
CA LEU A 29 -2.50 3.46 -1.81
C LEU A 29 -2.99 3.46 -3.26
N CYS A 30 -3.26 4.64 -3.80
CA CYS A 30 -3.60 4.85 -5.20
C CYS A 30 -2.45 5.59 -5.87
N LEU A 31 -1.95 5.04 -6.98
CA LEU A 31 -0.88 5.62 -7.78
C LEU A 31 -1.45 5.99 -9.16
N TYR A 32 -1.16 7.21 -9.62
CA TYR A 32 -1.73 7.78 -10.85
C TYR A 32 -3.26 7.63 -10.94
N PRO A 33 -4.02 8.25 -10.02
CA PRO A 33 -5.48 8.21 -10.04
C PRO A 33 -6.03 8.77 -11.36
N GLU A 34 -6.99 8.05 -11.96
CA GLU A 34 -7.54 8.37 -13.29
C GLU A 34 -8.20 9.76 -13.35
N ASP A 35 -8.73 10.26 -12.23
CA ASP A 35 -9.42 11.53 -12.11
C ASP A 35 -8.49 12.75 -12.07
N GLN A 36 -7.17 12.54 -12.00
CA GLN A 36 -6.18 13.62 -11.94
C GLN A 36 -5.67 14.07 -13.32
N GLY A 37 -6.10 13.39 -14.39
CA GLY A 37 -5.72 13.73 -15.77
C GLY A 37 -4.23 13.50 -16.06
N ILE A 38 -3.57 12.64 -15.30
CA ILE A 38 -2.17 12.22 -15.50
C ILE A 38 -2.18 10.82 -16.10
N GLU A 39 -1.64 10.69 -17.30
CA GLU A 39 -1.46 9.37 -17.93
C GLU A 39 -0.42 8.57 -17.13
N PRO A 40 -0.78 7.36 -16.65
CA PRO A 40 0.17 6.53 -15.92
C PRO A 40 1.27 6.03 -16.86
N PRO A 41 2.54 6.02 -16.44
CA PRO A 41 3.63 5.53 -17.27
C PRO A 41 3.58 4.00 -17.44
N GLU A 42 4.49 3.45 -18.23
CA GLU A 42 4.68 2.01 -18.35
C GLU A 42 5.17 1.39 -17.03
N GLU A 43 5.05 0.06 -16.91
CA GLU A 43 5.58 -0.67 -15.75
C GLU A 43 7.11 -0.51 -15.67
N GLY A 44 7.62 -0.18 -14.49
CA GLY A 44 9.04 0.08 -14.26
C GLY A 44 9.47 1.54 -14.50
N GLU A 45 8.58 2.40 -14.98
CA GLU A 45 8.84 3.82 -15.20
C GLU A 45 8.19 4.71 -14.14
N GLY A 46 8.69 5.94 -14.01
CA GLY A 46 8.19 6.90 -13.02
C GLY A 46 8.16 6.32 -11.60
N LEU A 47 6.98 6.32 -10.99
CA LEU A 47 6.73 5.75 -9.66
C LEU A 47 6.15 4.32 -9.69
N LYS A 48 5.93 3.72 -10.87
CA LYS A 48 5.51 2.31 -11.04
C LYS A 48 6.69 1.36 -10.89
N LYS A 49 7.35 1.44 -9.73
CA LYS A 49 8.53 0.65 -9.39
C LYS A 49 8.30 -0.11 -8.10
N ARG A 50 9.19 -1.06 -7.80
CA ARG A 50 9.08 -1.88 -6.61
C ARG A 50 9.15 -1.01 -5.34
N ALA A 51 8.19 -1.20 -4.44
CA ALA A 51 8.07 -0.39 -3.25
C ALA A 51 7.62 -1.19 -2.01
N GLU A 52 8.05 -0.74 -0.83
CA GLU A 52 7.45 -1.09 0.46
C GLU A 52 6.31 -0.12 0.75
N VAL A 53 5.09 -0.65 0.87
CA VAL A 53 3.91 0.10 1.28
C VAL A 53 3.58 -0.25 2.73
N THR A 54 3.27 0.75 3.54
CA THR A 54 2.71 0.56 4.87
C THR A 54 1.38 1.28 4.97
N LEU A 55 0.32 0.54 5.27
CA LEU A 55 -1.01 1.07 5.57
C LEU A 55 -1.24 1.07 7.09
N TYR A 56 -1.85 2.14 7.59
CA TYR A 56 -2.10 2.36 9.01
C TYR A 56 -3.59 2.18 9.35
N GLY A 57 -3.88 1.84 10.61
CA GLY A 57 -5.26 1.72 11.10
C GLY A 57 -6.00 0.48 10.60
N ILE A 58 -5.27 -0.53 10.12
CA ILE A 58 -5.83 -1.76 9.56
C ILE A 58 -6.14 -2.77 10.69
N LEU A 59 -7.25 -2.51 11.37
CA LEU A 59 -7.64 -3.25 12.58
C LEU A 59 -8.84 -4.19 12.33
N PRO A 60 -8.94 -5.31 13.07
CA PRO A 60 -10.17 -6.09 13.10
C PRO A 60 -11.31 -5.29 13.72
N LYS A 61 -12.53 -5.46 13.19
CA LYS A 61 -13.73 -4.79 13.72
C LYS A 61 -14.14 -5.27 15.12
N LYS A 62 -13.79 -6.52 15.45
CA LYS A 62 -14.10 -7.15 16.74
C LYS A 62 -12.81 -7.30 17.53
N SER A 63 -12.91 -7.16 18.85
CA SER A 63 -11.82 -7.43 19.78
C SER A 63 -11.66 -8.94 20.04
N GLY A 64 -10.54 -9.30 20.67
CA GLY A 64 -10.23 -10.67 21.10
C GLY A 64 -9.33 -11.45 20.14
N THR A 65 -8.63 -12.44 20.70
CA THR A 65 -7.59 -13.22 20.00
C THR A 65 -8.12 -13.90 18.74
N ALA A 66 -9.28 -14.55 18.81
CA ALA A 66 -9.88 -15.23 17.67
C ALA A 66 -10.22 -14.28 16.50
N ALA A 67 -10.64 -13.05 16.81
CA ALA A 67 -10.92 -12.03 15.78
C ALA A 67 -9.63 -11.53 15.11
N LYS A 68 -8.56 -11.35 15.90
CA LYS A 68 -7.23 -10.98 15.40
C LYS A 68 -6.64 -12.03 14.48
N GLU A 69 -6.68 -13.31 14.87
CA GLU A 69 -6.16 -14.41 14.05
C GLU A 69 -6.92 -14.55 12.72
N LYS A 70 -8.26 -14.52 12.77
CA LYS A 70 -9.07 -14.54 11.54
C LYS A 70 -8.77 -13.34 10.62
N TYR A 71 -8.49 -12.18 11.20
CA TYR A 71 -8.17 -10.99 10.42
C TYR A 71 -6.74 -11.05 9.84
N ARG A 72 -5.78 -11.65 10.56
CA ARG A 72 -4.44 -11.95 10.04
C ARG A 72 -4.52 -12.84 8.79
N GLU A 73 -5.30 -13.92 8.84
CA GLU A 73 -5.52 -14.78 7.66
C GLU A 73 -6.10 -14.02 6.48
N LYS A 74 -7.04 -13.09 6.74
CA LYS A 74 -7.60 -12.22 5.70
C LYS A 74 -6.52 -11.32 5.10
N ILE A 75 -5.65 -10.72 5.91
CA ILE A 75 -4.56 -9.85 5.45
C ILE A 75 -3.57 -10.61 4.57
N VAL A 76 -3.17 -11.82 4.98
CA VAL A 76 -2.31 -12.70 4.17
C VAL A 76 -2.93 -12.92 2.80
N LYS A 77 -4.18 -13.41 2.75
CA LYS A 77 -4.90 -13.68 1.49
C LYS A 77 -5.07 -12.45 0.62
N GLN A 78 -5.33 -11.27 1.21
CA GLN A 78 -5.46 -10.03 0.45
C GLN A 78 -4.13 -9.57 -0.13
N THR A 79 -3.04 -9.73 0.63
CA THR A 79 -1.68 -9.40 0.16
C THR A 79 -1.29 -10.29 -1.00
N GLU A 80 -1.49 -11.60 -0.88
CA GLU A 80 -1.24 -12.58 -1.95
C GLU A 80 -2.08 -12.30 -3.20
N LYS A 81 -3.37 -12.01 -3.04
CA LYS A 81 -4.27 -11.69 -4.15
C LYS A 81 -3.85 -10.43 -4.90
N ALA A 82 -3.20 -9.48 -4.22
CA ALA A 82 -2.65 -8.27 -4.83
C ALA A 82 -1.28 -8.50 -5.49
N GLY A 83 -0.76 -9.73 -5.50
CA GLY A 83 0.58 -10.03 -6.03
C GLY A 83 1.70 -9.45 -5.16
N ALA A 84 1.42 -9.15 -3.90
CA ALA A 84 2.35 -8.53 -2.97
C ALA A 84 2.96 -9.56 -2.00
N GLU A 85 4.15 -9.23 -1.50
CA GLU A 85 4.85 -9.96 -0.45
C GLU A 85 4.51 -9.34 0.92
N LEU A 86 3.90 -10.11 1.82
CA LEU A 86 3.61 -9.63 3.17
C LEU A 86 4.91 -9.53 3.99
N VAL A 87 5.22 -8.32 4.47
CA VAL A 87 6.38 -8.08 5.35
C VAL A 87 5.96 -8.12 6.81
N GLU A 88 4.86 -7.44 7.16
CA GLU A 88 4.40 -7.34 8.54
C GLU A 88 2.89 -7.12 8.59
N TYR A 89 2.23 -7.80 9.51
CA TYR A 89 0.90 -7.40 9.95
C TYR A 89 0.80 -7.45 11.48
N ASN A 90 0.46 -6.31 12.09
CA ASN A 90 0.24 -6.19 13.52
C ASN A 90 -1.23 -5.81 13.80
N PRO A 91 -2.05 -6.73 14.34
CA PRO A 91 -3.47 -6.48 14.61
C PRO A 91 -3.75 -5.61 15.83
N ASP A 92 -2.73 -5.29 16.63
CA ASP A 92 -2.83 -4.37 17.78
C ASP A 92 -2.59 -2.92 17.36
N THR A 93 -1.61 -2.68 16.48
CA THR A 93 -1.30 -1.33 15.98
C THR A 93 -2.00 -1.01 14.66
N GLY A 94 -2.50 -2.03 13.96
CA GLY A 94 -3.12 -1.88 12.64
C GLY A 94 -2.11 -1.57 11.54
N ILE A 95 -0.84 -1.96 11.72
CA ILE A 95 0.20 -1.82 10.71
C ILE A 95 0.08 -3.00 9.75
N TRP A 96 -0.11 -2.70 8.45
CA TRP A 96 0.00 -3.66 7.37
C TRP A 96 1.07 -3.20 6.39
N LYS A 97 2.19 -3.93 6.35
CA LYS A 97 3.34 -3.63 5.52
C LYS A 97 3.56 -4.76 4.52
N PHE A 98 3.74 -4.38 3.25
CA PHE A 98 3.95 -5.32 2.17
C PHE A 98 4.82 -4.70 1.08
N ILE A 99 5.44 -5.55 0.26
CA ILE A 99 6.25 -5.15 -0.89
C ILE A 99 5.54 -5.60 -2.15
N LEU A 100 5.47 -4.74 -3.16
CA LEU A 100 4.89 -5.07 -4.46
C LEU A 100 5.56 -4.27 -5.58
N GLN A 101 5.31 -4.72 -6.80
CA GLN A 101 5.47 -3.88 -7.99
C GLN A 101 4.24 -2.97 -8.07
N LEU A 102 4.45 -1.64 -8.01
CA LEU A 102 3.39 -0.63 -8.13
C LEU A 102 2.99 -0.37 -9.58
#